data_AF-A0A817YHM2-F1
#
_entry.id   AF-A0A817YHM2-F1
#
_cell.length_a   1.000
_cell.length_b   1.000
_cell.length_c   1.000
_cell.angle_alpha   90.00
_cell.angle_beta   90.00
_cell.angle_gamma   90.00
#
_symmetry.space_group_name_H-M   'P 1'
#
loop_
_entity.id
_entity.type
_entity.pdbx_description
1 polymer ?
#
loop_
_entity_poly.entity_id
_entity_poly.type
_entity_poly.pdbx_seq_one_letter_code
_entity_poly.pdbx_strand_id
1 'polypeptide(L)'
;MDVNNANLSINLRREMISPENINDLLAKYDTPATIDLLSIDIDFDDYFVWKSILQANRFHARVVVIEFNYEIPPNENRVVDPNQDSRRWTRTNFYGAGILALAALGRAHGYTLVYVEQNAVNLFFVRACVLLQQGVFDDVPSVEQLHVSEPARPWKHAPEMDKSRTWIWNDTAWIP
;
A
#
# COMPACT_ATOMS: atom_id res chain seq x y z
N MET A 1 -8.76 0.88 -12.33
CA MET A 1 -10.06 0.42 -11.73
C MET A 1 -11.23 0.24 -12.72
N ASP A 2 -12.07 -0.78 -12.50
CA ASP A 2 -13.31 -1.09 -13.24
C ASP A 2 -14.56 -0.49 -12.56
N VAL A 3 -14.68 0.83 -12.58
CA VAL A 3 -15.70 1.63 -11.86
C VAL A 3 -17.18 1.31 -12.17
N ASN A 4 -17.47 0.34 -13.04
CA ASN A 4 -18.81 -0.02 -13.49
C ASN A 4 -19.37 -1.31 -12.88
N ASN A 5 -18.61 -2.02 -12.04
CA ASN A 5 -19.03 -3.30 -11.48
C ASN A 5 -19.58 -3.18 -10.05
N ALA A 6 -20.61 -3.96 -9.75
CA ALA A 6 -21.18 -4.14 -8.42
C ALA A 6 -21.80 -5.54 -8.31
N ASN A 7 -21.64 -6.19 -7.16
CA ASN A 7 -22.25 -7.49 -6.89
C ASN A 7 -22.52 -7.67 -5.39
N LEU A 8 -23.77 -7.48 -4.99
CA LEU A 8 -24.17 -7.50 -3.60
C LEU A 8 -24.06 -8.88 -2.94
N SER A 9 -24.10 -9.97 -3.70
CA SER A 9 -24.01 -11.33 -3.12
C SER A 9 -22.64 -11.63 -2.52
N ILE A 10 -21.61 -10.90 -2.97
CA ILE A 10 -20.24 -10.97 -2.45
C ILE A 10 -19.80 -9.65 -1.80
N ASN A 11 -20.75 -8.76 -1.50
CA ASN A 11 -20.51 -7.41 -0.98
C ASN A 11 -19.57 -6.54 -1.83
N LEU A 12 -19.52 -6.75 -3.16
CA LEU A 12 -18.81 -5.86 -4.08
C LEU A 12 -19.60 -4.57 -4.29
N ARG A 13 -19.01 -3.45 -3.88
CA ARG A 13 -19.62 -2.11 -3.89
C ARG A 13 -18.93 -1.20 -4.89
N ARG A 14 -19.72 -0.34 -5.53
CA ARG A 14 -19.22 0.70 -6.41
C ARG A 14 -19.03 2.00 -5.62
N GLU A 15 -17.80 2.30 -5.30
CA GLU A 15 -17.39 3.51 -4.57
C GLU A 15 -16.12 4.09 -5.19
N MET A 16 -15.93 5.41 -5.03
CA MET A 16 -14.64 6.04 -5.25
C MET A 16 -13.95 6.16 -3.91
N ILE A 17 -12.82 5.47 -3.75
CA ILE A 17 -12.07 5.46 -2.49
C ILE A 17 -11.14 6.66 -2.44
N SER A 18 -11.05 7.30 -1.28
CA SER A 18 -10.06 8.30 -0.95
C SER A 18 -9.62 8.17 0.52
N PRO A 19 -8.48 8.75 0.91
CA PRO A 19 -8.05 8.77 2.31
C PRO A 19 -9.08 9.42 3.24
N GLU A 20 -9.84 10.38 2.74
CA GLU A 20 -10.84 11.10 3.53
C GLU A 20 -12.10 10.29 3.79
N ASN A 21 -12.45 9.34 2.90
CA ASN A 21 -13.72 8.60 2.98
C ASN A 21 -13.58 7.13 3.37
N ILE A 22 -12.39 6.54 3.29
CA ILE A 22 -12.23 5.08 3.42
C ILE A 22 -12.76 4.54 4.75
N ASN A 23 -12.51 5.24 5.87
CA ASN A 23 -12.99 4.81 7.18
C ASN A 23 -14.52 4.82 7.30
N ASP A 24 -15.18 5.76 6.61
CA ASP A 24 -16.63 5.84 6.59
C ASP A 24 -17.22 4.79 5.65
N LEU A 25 -16.55 4.48 4.54
CA LEU A 25 -16.95 3.39 3.65
C LEU A 25 -16.84 2.02 4.34
N LEU A 26 -15.75 1.75 5.06
CA LEU A 26 -15.59 0.51 5.82
C LEU A 26 -16.70 0.36 6.87
N ALA A 27 -17.05 1.44 7.56
CA ALA A 27 -18.14 1.46 8.53
C ALA A 27 -19.52 1.31 7.88
N LYS A 28 -19.78 2.02 6.77
CA LYS A 28 -21.02 1.97 6.00
C LYS A 28 -21.38 0.56 5.54
N TYR A 29 -20.37 -0.29 5.31
CA TYR A 29 -20.54 -1.66 4.84
C TYR A 29 -20.29 -2.71 5.91
N ASP A 30 -20.40 -2.34 7.19
CA ASP A 30 -20.30 -3.25 8.34
C ASP A 30 -19.01 -4.09 8.34
N THR A 31 -17.91 -3.51 7.88
CA THR A 31 -16.60 -4.18 7.87
C THR A 31 -16.21 -4.50 9.33
N PRO A 32 -15.76 -5.74 9.64
CA PRO A 32 -15.33 -6.06 10.99
C PRO A 32 -14.10 -5.22 11.38
N ALA A 33 -14.02 -4.84 12.66
CA ALA A 33 -12.86 -4.12 13.19
C ALA A 33 -11.54 -4.90 13.01
N THR A 34 -11.62 -6.25 13.03
CA THR A 34 -10.52 -7.14 12.67
C THR A 34 -10.78 -7.73 11.29
N ILE A 35 -9.99 -7.31 10.31
CA ILE A 35 -10.00 -7.80 8.94
C ILE A 35 -8.97 -8.93 8.83
N ASP A 36 -9.31 -10.03 8.16
CA ASP A 36 -8.32 -11.09 7.92
C ASP A 36 -7.30 -10.68 6.86
N LEU A 37 -7.79 -10.21 5.71
CA LEU A 37 -7.00 -9.77 4.57
C LEU A 37 -7.52 -8.42 4.05
N LEU A 38 -6.63 -7.44 3.98
CA LEU A 38 -6.88 -6.15 3.32
C LEU A 38 -6.01 -6.07 2.06
N SER A 39 -6.63 -5.97 0.89
CA SER A 39 -5.93 -5.74 -0.38
C SER A 39 -6.14 -4.29 -0.81
N ILE A 40 -5.06 -3.58 -1.16
CA ILE A 40 -5.07 -2.18 -1.57
C ILE A 40 -4.37 -2.08 -2.92
N ASP A 41 -5.15 -1.78 -3.95
CA ASP A 41 -4.71 -1.52 -5.32
C ASP A 41 -5.74 -0.55 -5.90
N ILE A 42 -5.45 0.74 -5.78
CA ILE A 42 -6.33 1.84 -6.21
C ILE A 42 -5.61 2.81 -7.15
N ASP A 43 -4.53 2.35 -7.78
CA ASP A 43 -3.70 3.01 -8.79
C ASP A 43 -2.87 4.24 -8.31
N PHE A 44 -3.25 4.98 -7.26
CA PHE A 44 -2.57 6.25 -6.89
C PHE A 44 -2.41 6.51 -5.39
N ASP A 45 -3.52 6.55 -4.64
CA ASP A 45 -3.55 7.00 -3.24
C ASP A 45 -3.27 5.88 -2.21
N ASP A 46 -2.74 4.73 -2.64
CA ASP A 46 -2.60 3.51 -1.84
C ASP A 46 -1.96 3.76 -0.46
N TYR A 47 -0.86 4.52 -0.45
CA TYR A 47 -0.16 4.93 0.78
C TYR A 47 -1.06 5.74 1.73
N PHE A 48 -1.78 6.74 1.22
CA PHE A 48 -2.58 7.64 2.05
C PHE A 48 -3.86 6.98 2.54
N VAL A 49 -4.46 6.10 1.72
CA VAL A 49 -5.61 5.30 2.12
C VAL A 49 -5.22 4.35 3.25
N TRP A 50 -4.11 3.63 3.10
CA TRP A 50 -3.62 2.76 4.17
C TRP A 50 -3.28 3.55 5.44
N LYS A 51 -2.57 4.68 5.31
CA LYS A 51 -2.27 5.60 6.41
C LYS A 51 -3.54 6.07 7.13
N SER A 52 -4.59 6.43 6.40
CA SER A 52 -5.86 6.86 6.98
C SER A 52 -6.56 5.76 7.79
N ILE A 53 -6.54 4.51 7.29
CA ILE A 53 -7.07 3.35 8.02
C ILE A 53 -6.28 3.15 9.33
N LEU A 54 -4.95 3.18 9.26
CA LEU A 54 -4.06 2.96 10.40
C LEU A 54 -4.22 4.07 11.47
N GLN A 55 -4.29 5.33 11.06
CA GLN A 55 -4.42 6.49 11.96
C GLN A 55 -5.78 6.55 12.66
N ALA A 56 -6.86 6.14 11.98
CA ALA A 56 -8.17 6.10 12.60
C ALA A 56 -8.25 5.06 13.73
N ASN A 57 -7.40 4.02 13.69
CA ASN A 57 -7.31 2.96 14.70
C ASN A 57 -8.67 2.27 15.00
N ARG A 58 -9.57 2.24 14.00
CA ARG A 58 -10.89 1.60 14.06
C ARG A 58 -10.89 0.20 13.44
N PHE A 59 -10.05 0.02 12.43
CA PHE A 59 -9.91 -1.21 11.66
C PHE A 59 -8.45 -1.64 11.65
N HIS A 60 -8.20 -2.94 11.72
CA HIS A 60 -6.88 -3.51 11.56
C HIS A 60 -6.96 -4.82 10.79
N ALA A 61 -6.00 -5.05 9.90
CA ALA A 61 -5.90 -6.29 9.15
C ALA A 61 -4.88 -7.22 9.80
N ARG A 62 -5.07 -8.54 9.69
CA ARG A 62 -4.02 -9.52 10.04
C ARG A 62 -2.95 -9.54 8.95
N VAL A 63 -3.37 -9.47 7.69
CA VAL A 63 -2.52 -9.39 6.52
C VAL A 63 -2.95 -8.21 5.65
N VAL A 64 -1.98 -7.42 5.17
CA VAL A 64 -2.20 -6.40 4.15
C VAL A 64 -1.42 -6.77 2.89
N VAL A 65 -2.07 -6.69 1.75
CA VAL A 65 -1.43 -6.73 0.42
C VAL A 65 -1.62 -5.37 -0.20
N ILE A 66 -0.55 -4.72 -0.62
CA ILE A 66 -0.62 -3.36 -1.17
C ILE A 66 0.26 -3.24 -2.42
N GLU A 67 -0.30 -2.65 -3.47
CA GLU A 67 0.44 -2.28 -4.66
C GLU A 67 1.54 -1.26 -4.29
N PHE A 68 2.72 -1.43 -4.88
CA PHE A 68 3.79 -0.45 -4.77
C PHE A 68 4.42 -0.15 -6.13
N ASN A 69 5.12 0.97 -6.19
CA ASN A 69 5.82 1.40 -7.39
C ASN A 69 7.26 0.89 -7.37
N TYR A 70 7.51 -0.13 -8.16
CA TYR A 70 8.84 -0.73 -8.33
C TYR A 70 9.89 0.21 -8.96
N GLU A 71 9.45 1.19 -9.75
CA GLU A 71 10.35 2.16 -10.41
C GLU A 71 10.98 3.13 -9.39
N ILE A 72 10.47 3.19 -8.15
CA ILE A 72 11.11 3.93 -7.07
C ILE A 72 12.23 3.07 -6.48
N PRO A 73 13.50 3.54 -6.52
CA PRO A 73 14.62 2.88 -5.86
C PRO A 73 14.31 2.46 -4.42
N PRO A 74 14.72 1.26 -3.99
CA PRO A 74 14.34 0.71 -2.68
C PRO A 74 14.89 1.50 -1.48
N ASN A 75 15.88 2.37 -1.69
CA ASN A 75 16.46 3.24 -0.69
C ASN A 75 15.81 4.64 -0.64
N GLU A 76 14.77 4.88 -1.44
CA GLU A 76 14.12 6.19 -1.53
C GLU A 76 12.72 6.18 -0.92
N ASN A 77 12.51 7.09 0.03
CA ASN A 77 11.25 7.21 0.74
C ASN A 77 10.30 8.17 0.02
N ARG A 78 9.83 7.77 -1.18
CA ARG A 78 8.96 8.58 -2.04
C ARG A 78 7.53 8.07 -2.03
N VAL A 79 6.60 9.01 -2.03
CA VAL A 79 5.15 8.81 -2.22
C VAL A 79 4.62 9.88 -3.16
N VAL A 80 3.53 9.59 -3.89
CA VAL A 80 2.85 10.63 -4.68
C VAL A 80 2.38 11.79 -3.80
N ASP A 81 2.24 12.99 -4.37
CA ASP A 81 1.58 14.11 -3.70
C ASP A 81 0.06 14.03 -3.89
N PRO A 82 -0.74 13.79 -2.83
CA PRO A 82 -2.18 13.65 -2.95
C PRO A 82 -2.87 15.00 -3.22
N ASN A 83 -2.16 16.12 -3.08
CA ASN A 83 -2.66 17.46 -3.37
C ASN A 83 -2.36 17.90 -4.82
N GLN A 84 -1.58 17.12 -5.57
CA GLN A 84 -1.34 17.36 -6.98
C GLN A 84 -2.32 16.56 -7.83
N ASP A 85 -2.75 17.15 -8.95
CA ASP A 85 -3.53 16.50 -10.00
C ASP A 85 -4.94 16.04 -9.54
N SER A 86 -5.63 15.34 -10.43
CA SER A 86 -6.90 14.65 -10.26
C SER A 86 -6.82 13.39 -9.36
N ARG A 87 -5.72 13.20 -8.62
CA ARG A 87 -5.44 12.00 -7.79
C ARG A 87 -5.62 10.70 -8.56
N ARG A 88 -5.18 10.70 -9.82
CA ARG A 88 -5.34 9.59 -10.75
C ARG A 88 -4.02 9.28 -11.40
N TRP A 89 -3.79 7.98 -11.55
CA TRP A 89 -2.71 7.52 -12.38
C TRP A 89 -2.97 7.86 -13.85
N THR A 90 -2.00 8.51 -14.50
CA THR A 90 -2.06 8.92 -15.90
C THR A 90 -1.26 8.00 -16.81
N ARG A 91 -0.95 6.77 -16.36
CA ARG A 91 -0.15 5.75 -17.07
C ARG A 91 1.34 6.09 -17.23
N THR A 92 1.85 6.96 -16.38
CA THR A 92 3.26 7.31 -16.26
C THR A 92 3.93 6.56 -15.09
N ASN A 93 5.22 6.72 -14.86
CA ASN A 93 5.89 6.16 -13.69
C ASN A 93 5.53 6.84 -12.36
N PHE A 94 4.73 7.91 -12.39
CA PHE A 94 4.27 8.63 -11.20
C PHE A 94 2.93 8.08 -10.68
N TYR A 95 3.03 7.18 -9.71
CA TYR A 95 1.91 6.55 -8.99
C TYR A 95 2.37 5.96 -7.66
N GLY A 96 1.42 5.79 -6.73
CA GLY A 96 1.59 5.03 -5.50
C GLY A 96 2.75 5.48 -4.61
N ALA A 97 3.47 4.50 -4.08
CA ALA A 97 4.57 4.71 -3.15
C ALA A 97 5.68 3.68 -3.36
N GLY A 98 6.91 4.05 -2.99
CA GLY A 98 8.03 3.12 -2.96
C GLY A 98 7.96 2.14 -1.80
N ILE A 99 8.69 1.03 -1.92
CA ILE A 99 8.76 -0.03 -0.90
C ILE A 99 9.22 0.50 0.47
N LEU A 100 10.20 1.39 0.52
CA LEU A 100 10.69 1.98 1.78
C LEU A 100 9.60 2.78 2.50
N ALA A 101 8.79 3.54 1.74
CA ALA A 101 7.71 4.34 2.32
C ALA A 101 6.62 3.48 2.96
N LEU A 102 6.20 2.42 2.25
CA LEU A 102 5.19 1.49 2.76
C LEU A 102 5.74 0.66 3.93
N ALA A 103 7.00 0.22 3.88
CA ALA A 103 7.67 -0.46 4.97
C ALA A 103 7.73 0.39 6.24
N ALA A 104 8.11 1.66 6.12
CA ALA A 104 8.16 2.59 7.24
C ALA A 104 6.76 2.85 7.84
N LEU A 105 5.74 3.05 7.00
CA LEU A 105 4.35 3.24 7.44
C LEU A 105 3.84 2.02 8.22
N GLY A 106 4.03 0.83 7.67
CA GLY A 106 3.62 -0.43 8.29
C GLY A 106 4.31 -0.63 9.64
N ARG A 107 5.65 -0.45 9.69
CA ARG A 107 6.45 -0.61 10.91
C ARG A 107 5.97 0.32 12.03
N ALA A 108 5.70 1.59 11.71
CA ALA A 108 5.20 2.57 12.68
C ALA A 108 3.83 2.19 13.28
N HIS A 109 3.06 1.31 12.63
CA HIS A 109 1.73 0.89 13.08
C HIS A 109 1.65 -0.62 13.40
N GLY A 110 2.79 -1.25 13.69
CA GLY A 110 2.84 -2.64 14.16
C GLY A 110 2.61 -3.68 13.06
N TYR A 111 3.00 -3.37 11.82
CA TYR A 111 3.05 -4.32 10.71
C TYR A 111 4.49 -4.57 10.27
N THR A 112 4.74 -5.80 9.85
CA THR A 112 6.01 -6.29 9.35
C THR A 112 5.86 -6.60 7.87
N LEU A 113 6.72 -6.02 7.02
CA LEU A 113 6.84 -6.45 5.62
C LEU A 113 7.51 -7.83 5.62
N VAL A 114 6.83 -8.86 5.10
CA VAL A 114 7.33 -10.24 5.13
C VAL A 114 7.67 -10.78 3.74
N TYR A 115 7.12 -10.19 2.68
CA TYR A 115 7.32 -10.68 1.31
C TYR A 115 7.03 -9.60 0.27
N VAL A 116 7.75 -9.68 -0.86
CA VAL A 116 7.50 -8.93 -2.10
C VAL A 116 7.24 -9.97 -3.18
N GLU A 117 6.11 -9.86 -3.88
CA GLU A 117 5.82 -10.85 -4.93
C GLU A 117 6.79 -10.75 -6.10
N GLN A 118 6.97 -11.85 -6.82
CA GLN A 118 8.06 -12.02 -7.80
C GLN A 118 8.04 -11.04 -8.98
N ASN A 119 6.89 -10.46 -9.32
CA ASN A 119 6.77 -9.43 -10.36
C ASN A 119 6.90 -8.00 -9.82
N ALA A 120 7.21 -7.85 -8.53
CA ALA A 120 7.43 -6.58 -7.86
C ALA A 120 6.26 -5.59 -7.99
N VAL A 121 5.03 -6.08 -7.95
CA VAL A 121 3.79 -5.29 -7.95
C VAL A 121 3.22 -5.16 -6.55
N ASN A 122 3.27 -6.23 -5.74
CA ASN A 122 2.60 -6.28 -4.44
C ASN A 122 3.56 -6.55 -3.27
N LEU A 123 3.33 -5.82 -2.19
CA LEU A 123 3.96 -6.03 -0.88
C LEU A 123 3.01 -6.77 0.06
N PHE A 124 3.55 -7.67 0.88
CA PHE A 124 2.80 -8.43 1.87
C PHE A 124 3.25 -8.06 3.27
N PHE A 125 2.32 -7.53 4.05
CA PHE A 125 2.53 -7.17 5.44
C PHE A 125 1.73 -8.08 6.37
N VAL A 126 2.31 -8.44 7.50
CA VAL A 126 1.62 -9.17 8.57
C VAL A 126 1.68 -8.34 9.85
N ARG A 127 0.55 -8.26 10.57
CA ARG A 127 0.51 -7.57 11.86
C ARG A 127 1.42 -8.28 12.88
N ALA A 128 2.28 -7.54 13.55
CA ALA A 128 3.33 -8.10 14.42
C ALA A 128 2.78 -9.03 15.51
N CYS A 129 1.62 -8.71 16.09
CA CYS A 129 1.00 -9.59 17.09
C CYS A 129 0.60 -10.98 16.54
N VAL A 130 0.31 -11.08 15.24
CA VAL A 130 0.02 -12.36 14.58
C VAL A 130 1.31 -13.18 14.43
N LEU A 131 2.42 -12.55 14.02
CA LEU A 131 3.73 -13.21 13.95
C LEU A 131 4.19 -13.72 15.32
N LEU A 132 4.06 -12.89 16.35
CA LEU A 132 4.41 -13.26 17.72
C LEU A 132 3.59 -14.46 18.23
N GLN A 133 2.30 -14.52 17.92
CA GLN A 133 1.45 -15.66 18.27
C GLN A 133 1.85 -16.96 17.58
N GLN A 134 2.51 -16.88 16.42
CA GLN A 134 3.03 -18.03 15.67
C GLN A 134 4.46 -18.39 16.10
N GLY A 135 5.06 -17.69 17.07
CA GLY A 135 6.43 -17.93 17.50
C GLY A 135 7.50 -17.35 16.59
N VAL A 136 7.15 -16.38 15.73
CA VAL A 136 8.10 -15.65 14.88
C VAL A 136 8.48 -14.35 15.59
N PHE A 137 9.70 -14.28 16.12
CA PHE A 137 10.11 -13.23 17.05
C PHE A 137 11.00 -12.15 16.43
N ASP A 138 12.02 -12.49 15.64
CA ASP A 138 13.07 -11.50 15.30
C ASP A 138 13.59 -11.51 13.85
N ASP A 139 13.13 -12.42 12.98
CA ASP A 139 13.57 -12.46 11.57
C ASP A 139 12.65 -11.60 10.68
N VAL A 140 12.67 -10.28 10.90
CA VAL A 140 12.07 -9.33 9.96
C VAL A 140 13.10 -9.01 8.88
N PRO A 141 12.93 -9.48 7.65
CA PRO A 141 13.87 -9.17 6.59
C PRO A 141 13.84 -7.67 6.27
N SER A 142 15.01 -7.09 6.00
CA SER A 142 15.14 -5.69 5.61
C SER A 142 14.53 -5.46 4.22
N VAL A 143 14.26 -4.19 3.89
CA VAL A 143 13.78 -3.83 2.54
C VAL A 143 14.77 -4.32 1.48
N GLU A 144 16.07 -4.22 1.74
CA GLU A 144 17.13 -4.69 0.86
C GLU A 144 17.13 -6.23 0.70
N GLN A 145 16.80 -6.97 1.76
CA GLN A 145 16.69 -8.44 1.71
C GLN A 145 15.45 -8.91 0.94
N LEU A 146 14.38 -8.12 0.96
CA LEU A 146 13.13 -8.42 0.27
C LEU A 146 13.04 -7.84 -1.14
N HIS A 147 13.89 -6.88 -1.48
CA HIS A 147 13.86 -6.23 -2.77
C HIS A 147 14.10 -7.23 -3.91
N VAL A 148 13.26 -7.15 -4.93
CA VAL A 148 13.38 -7.94 -6.16
C VAL A 148 14.18 -7.12 -7.16
N SER A 149 15.42 -7.50 -7.46
CA SER A 149 16.27 -6.73 -8.39
C SER A 149 15.80 -6.78 -9.85
N GLU A 150 15.11 -7.86 -10.23
CA GLU A 150 14.55 -8.05 -11.57
C GLU A 150 13.18 -8.77 -11.45
N PRO A 151 12.08 -8.14 -11.87
CA PRO A 151 10.77 -8.78 -11.88
C PRO A 151 10.75 -10.03 -12.76
N ALA A 152 10.10 -11.10 -12.32
CA ALA A 152 9.98 -12.34 -13.10
C ALA A 152 9.27 -12.13 -14.45
N ARG A 153 8.39 -11.13 -14.53
CA ARG A 153 7.75 -10.65 -15.77
C ARG A 153 7.82 -9.13 -15.80
N PRO A 154 8.90 -8.54 -16.34
CA PRO A 154 9.01 -7.10 -16.42
C PRO A 154 7.91 -6.54 -17.32
N TRP A 155 7.49 -5.31 -17.05
CA TRP A 155 6.55 -4.60 -17.90
C TRP A 155 7.08 -4.56 -19.34
N LYS A 156 6.30 -5.07 -20.29
CA LYS A 156 6.66 -5.04 -21.72
C LYS A 156 6.88 -3.61 -22.23
N HIS A 157 6.22 -2.65 -21.59
CA HIS A 157 6.38 -1.21 -21.78
C HIS A 157 6.46 -0.57 -20.40
N ALA A 158 7.67 -0.23 -19.96
CA ALA A 158 7.85 0.55 -18.75
C ALA A 158 7.05 1.86 -18.88
N PRO A 159 6.37 2.33 -17.82
CA PRO A 159 5.60 3.56 -17.88
C PRO A 159 6.48 4.75 -18.28
N GLU A 160 5.92 5.70 -19.03
CA GLU A 160 6.66 6.90 -19.40
C GLU A 160 7.02 7.74 -18.16
N MET A 161 8.20 8.35 -18.16
CA MET A 161 8.63 9.19 -17.05
C MET A 161 7.83 10.48 -16.99
N ASP A 162 7.15 10.73 -15.86
CA ASP A 162 6.50 12.00 -15.60
C ASP A 162 7.49 13.05 -15.10
N LYS A 163 7.56 14.19 -15.79
CA LYS A 163 8.41 15.34 -15.42
C LYS A 163 7.61 16.53 -14.88
N SER A 164 6.29 16.44 -14.90
CA SER A 164 5.36 17.50 -14.54
C SER A 164 4.89 17.44 -13.09
N ARG A 165 4.90 16.25 -12.49
CA ARG A 165 4.50 16.01 -11.10
C ARG A 165 5.70 15.74 -10.20
N THR A 166 5.56 16.10 -8.92
CA THR A 166 6.66 16.04 -7.95
C THR A 166 6.34 15.04 -6.85
N TRP A 167 7.31 14.18 -6.53
CA TRP A 167 7.23 13.23 -5.42
C TRP A 167 7.30 13.95 -4.07
N ILE A 168 6.54 13.47 -3.10
CA ILE A 168 6.78 13.82 -1.70
C ILE A 168 7.89 12.91 -1.19
N TRP A 169 8.96 13.53 -0.68
CA TRP A 169 9.95 12.86 0.14
C TRP A 169 9.41 12.77 1.56
N ASN A 170 9.16 11.55 2.00
CA ASN A 170 8.61 11.29 3.31
C ASN A 170 9.74 11.34 4.36
N ASP A 171 10.26 12.54 4.60
CA ASP A 171 11.37 12.79 5.52
C ASP A 171 11.00 12.62 7.00
N THR A 172 9.72 12.30 7.29
CA THR A 172 9.35 11.78 8.60
C THR A 172 9.88 10.36 8.75
N ALA A 173 11.18 10.26 9.04
CA ALA A 173 11.67 9.22 9.92
C ALA A 173 10.80 9.28 11.18
N TRP A 174 9.83 8.37 11.29
CA TRP A 174 9.30 8.00 12.59
C TRP A 174 10.47 7.34 13.34
N ILE A 175 11.25 8.18 14.02
CA ILE A 175 12.17 7.74 15.05
C ILE A 175 11.26 7.29 16.20
N PRO A 176 11.33 6.02 16.63
CA PRO A 176 10.51 5.50 17.72
C PRO A 176 10.72 6.29 19.03
#